data_AF-A0A017STS3-F1
#
_entry.id   AF-A0A017STS3-F1
#
_cell.length_a   1.000
_cell.length_b   1.000
_cell.length_c   1.000
_cell.angle_alpha   90.00
_cell.angle_beta   90.00
_cell.angle_gamma   90.00
#
_symmetry.space_group_name_H-M   'P 1'
#
loop_
_entity.id
_entity.type
_entity.pdbx_description
1 polymer ?
#
loop_
_entity_poly.entity_id
_entity_poly.type
_entity_poly.pdbx_seq_one_letter_code
_entity_poly.pdbx_strand_id
1 'polypeptide(L)' 'CKPGHAWPDHHDCHSFFECAAGGQPVRKTCGPGAAYCWQTGVCVPEEKVPSC' A
#
# COMPACT_ATOMS: atom_id res chain seq x y z
N CYS A 1 14.62 -2.16 1.57
CA CYS A 1 13.76 -1.04 1.13
C CYS A 1 14.29 0.26 1.76
N LYS A 2 14.01 1.45 1.20
CA LYS A 2 14.40 2.72 1.84
C LYS A 2 13.27 3.18 2.77
N PRO A 3 13.55 3.68 3.98
CA PRO A 3 12.51 4.23 4.87
C PRO A 3 11.63 5.24 4.12
N GLY A 4 10.31 5.09 4.23
CA GLY A 4 9.34 5.92 3.50
C GLY A 4 9.02 5.45 2.08
N HIS A 5 9.65 4.38 1.58
CA HIS A 5 9.22 3.71 0.36
C HIS A 5 8.05 2.78 0.67
N ALA A 6 6.97 2.89 -0.09
CA ALA A 6 5.80 2.02 0.03
C ALA A 6 5.37 1.48 -1.34
N TRP A 7 4.98 0.20 -1.38
CA TRP A 7 4.61 -0.50 -2.61
C TRP A 7 3.39 -1.39 -2.39
N PRO A 8 2.55 -1.57 -3.43
CA PRO A 8 1.35 -2.40 -3.31
C PRO A 8 1.72 -3.87 -3.07
N ASP A 9 0.88 -4.57 -2.34
CA ASP A 9 0.92 -6.03 -2.32
C ASP A 9 0.30 -6.56 -3.63
N HIS A 10 0.96 -7.53 -4.27
CA HIS A 10 0.55 -8.07 -5.57
C HIS A 10 -0.60 -9.07 -5.48
N HIS A 11 -0.87 -9.60 -4.30
CA HIS A 11 -1.95 -10.55 -4.04
C HIS A 11 -3.17 -9.88 -3.44
N ASP A 12 -2.99 -8.74 -2.77
CA ASP A 12 -4.03 -8.05 -2.02
C ASP A 12 -3.87 -6.54 -2.18
N CYS A 13 -4.66 -5.93 -3.05
CA CYS A 13 -4.55 -4.49 -3.31
C CYS A 13 -5.12 -3.61 -2.18
N HIS A 14 -5.75 -4.19 -1.15
CA HIS A 14 -6.03 -3.50 0.11
C HIS A 14 -4.81 -3.46 1.02
N SER A 15 -3.83 -4.33 0.78
CA SER A 15 -2.58 -4.38 1.51
C SER A 15 -1.44 -3.71 0.74
N PHE A 16 -0.52 -3.13 1.48
CA PHE A 16 0.71 -2.55 0.96
C PHE A 16 1.84 -2.75 1.93
N PHE A 17 3.06 -2.70 1.44
CA PHE A 17 4.24 -2.76 2.27
C PHE A 17 4.84 -1.36 2.38
N GLU A 18 5.13 -0.95 3.59
CA GLU A 18 5.86 0.29 3.88
C GLU A 18 7.18 -0.07 4.55
N CYS A 19 8.27 0.54 4.08
CA CYS A 19 9.56 0.36 4.72
C CYS A 19 9.66 1.23 5.99
N ALA A 20 9.69 0.59 7.14
CA ALA A 20 9.91 1.27 8.41
C ALA A 20 11.35 1.79 8.54
N ALA A 21 11.59 2.67 9.52
CA ALA A 21 12.91 3.26 9.80
C ALA A 21 14.01 2.21 10.04
N GLY A 22 13.64 1.00 10.51
CA GLY A 22 14.55 -0.13 10.68
C GLY A 22 14.94 -0.86 9.39
N GLY A 23 14.53 -0.37 8.21
CA GLY A 23 14.80 -1.01 6.92
C GLY A 23 13.99 -2.28 6.66
N GLN A 24 12.99 -2.56 7.51
CA GLN A 24 12.12 -3.72 7.43
C GLN A 24 10.80 -3.36 6.73
N PRO A 25 10.36 -4.16 5.74
CA PRO A 25 9.04 -3.99 5.15
C PRO A 25 7.96 -4.39 6.16
N VAL A 26 7.04 -3.48 6.43
CA VAL A 26 5.88 -3.73 7.27
C VAL A 26 4.66 -3.79 6.38
N ARG A 27 3.93 -4.90 6.43
CA ARG A 27 2.63 -5.01 5.75
C ARG A 27 1.61 -4.17 6.51
N LYS A 28 0.97 -3.26 5.80
CA LYS A 28 -0.15 -2.44 6.25
C LYS A 28 -1.35 -2.75 5.37
N THR A 29 -2.54 -2.60 5.93
CA THR A 29 -3.79 -2.79 5.22
C THR A 29 -4.60 -1.51 5.33
N CYS A 30 -5.10 -1.04 4.20
CA CYS A 30 -6.01 0.09 4.12
C CYS A 30 -7.33 -0.24 4.83
N GLY A 31 -8.11 0.79 5.18
CA GLY A 31 -9.42 0.59 5.76
C GLY A 31 -10.37 -0.19 4.82
N PRO A 32 -11.47 -0.76 5.35
CA PRO A 32 -12.45 -1.45 4.53
C PRO A 32 -13.00 -0.54 3.42
N GLY A 33 -13.05 -1.03 2.18
CA GLY A 33 -13.47 -0.25 1.01
C GLY A 33 -12.37 0.60 0.36
N ALA A 34 -11.14 0.54 0.87
CA ALA A 34 -10.00 1.30 0.34
C ALA A 34 -8.87 0.36 -0.10
N ALA A 35 -8.21 0.72 -1.20
CA ALA A 35 -7.05 0.06 -1.76
C ALA A 35 -5.84 1.00 -1.80
N TYR A 36 -4.64 0.44 -1.72
CA TYR A 36 -3.42 1.23 -1.81
C TYR A 36 -3.12 1.60 -3.25
N CYS A 37 -3.07 2.90 -3.53
CA CYS A 37 -2.76 3.41 -4.85
C CYS A 37 -1.26 3.69 -4.98
N TRP A 38 -0.54 2.86 -5.73
CA TRP A 38 0.91 3.00 -5.95
C TRP A 38 1.31 4.32 -6.65
N GLN A 39 0.38 4.93 -7.41
CA GLN A 39 0.61 6.20 -8.10
C GLN A 39 0.64 7.40 -7.14
N THR A 40 -0.18 7.34 -6.08
CA THR A 40 -0.32 8.44 -5.11
C THR A 40 0.36 8.14 -3.77
N GLY A 41 0.69 6.87 -3.51
CA GLY A 41 1.30 6.42 -2.26
C GLY A 41 0.34 6.43 -1.07
N VAL A 42 -0.96 6.46 -1.31
CA VAL A 42 -1.99 6.55 -0.25
C VAL A 42 -3.13 5.57 -0.48
N CYS A 43 -3.85 5.27 0.60
CA CYS A 43 -5.11 4.52 0.53
C CYS A 43 -6.19 5.41 -0.06
N VAL A 44 -6.79 4.96 -1.16
CA VAL A 44 -7.95 5.59 -1.80
C VAL A 44 -9.06 4.55 -1.95
N PRO A 45 -10.31 4.94 -2.20
CA PRO A 45 -11.38 3.97 -2.45
C PRO A 45 -10.99 2.96 -3.54
N GLU A 46 -11.26 1.67 -3.32
CA GLU A 46 -10.87 0.59 -4.25
C GLU A 46 -11.42 0.82 -5.66
N GLU A 47 -12.64 1.36 -5.77
CA GLU A 47 -13.28 1.82 -7.00
C GLU A 47 -12.47 2.82 -7.84
N LYS A 48 -11.48 3.50 -7.23
CA LYS A 48 -10.59 4.46 -7.91
C LYS A 48 -9.22 3.88 -8.23
N VAL A 49 -8.89 2.68 -7.76
CA VAL A 49 -7.60 2.03 -8.01
C VAL A 49 -7.77 1.06 -9.17
N PRO A 50 -7.35 1.39 -10.41
CA PRO A 50 -7.59 0.52 -11.57
C PRO A 50 -6.85 -0.83 -11.53
N SER A 51 -5.97 -1.03 -10.55
CA SER A 51 -5.24 -2.29 -10.31
C SER A 51 -5.84 -3.12 -9.17
N CYS A 52 -7.01 -2.71 -8.67
CA CYS A 52 -7.90 -3.44 -7.78
C CYS A 52 -9.29 -3.47 -8.46
#